data_AF-A0A542FXE2-F1
#
_entry.id   AF-A0A542FXE2-F1
#
_cell.length_a   1.000
_cell.length_b   1.000
_cell.length_c   1.000
_cell.angle_alpha   90.00
_cell.angle_beta   90.00
_cell.angle_gamma   90.00
#
_symmetry.space_group_name_H-M   'P 1'
#
loop_
_entity.id
_entity.type
_entity.pdbx_description
1 polymer ?
#
loop_
_entity_poly.entity_id
_entity_poly.type
_entity_poly.pdbx_seq_one_letter_code
_entity_poly.pdbx_strand_id
1 'polypeptide(L)'
;MLQGLTGWHFLIILAVILLLFGAAKLPALAKSMGQSARVFKGEMKAMKDEDVPASSDTAASVESPSNPDIRSDAGGSARDTRP
;
A
#
# COMPACT_ATOMS: atom_id res chain seq x y z
N MET A 1 -30.07 25.96 -9.48
CA MET A 1 -30.81 24.71 -9.79
C MET A 1 -29.87 23.50 -9.87
N LEU A 2 -29.03 23.27 -8.85
CA LEU A 2 -28.00 22.21 -8.86
C LEU A 2 -27.95 21.42 -7.54
N GLN A 3 -29.05 21.45 -6.77
CA GLN A 3 -29.13 20.88 -5.42
C GLN A 3 -29.71 19.45 -5.46
N GLY A 4 -29.33 18.68 -6.49
CA GLY A 4 -29.87 17.33 -6.76
C GLY A 4 -28.81 16.23 -6.84
N LEU A 5 -27.51 16.57 -6.79
CA LEU A 5 -26.43 15.57 -6.71
C LEU A 5 -26.31 15.08 -5.27
N THR A 6 -27.37 14.41 -4.83
CA THR A 6 -27.36 13.61 -3.62
C THR A 6 -26.22 12.61 -3.75
N GLY A 7 -25.18 12.76 -2.92
CA GLY A 7 -24.06 11.82 -2.83
C GLY A 7 -24.51 10.36 -2.63
N TRP A 8 -25.79 10.15 -2.29
CA TRP A 8 -26.47 8.88 -2.30
C TRP A 8 -26.41 8.12 -3.64
N HIS A 9 -26.41 8.82 -4.78
CA HIS A 9 -26.28 8.18 -6.09
C HIS A 9 -24.92 7.48 -6.25
N PHE A 10 -23.85 8.06 -5.72
CA PHE A 10 -22.52 7.43 -5.75
C PHE A 10 -22.49 6.14 -4.96
N LEU A 11 -23.19 6.05 -3.83
CA LEU A 11 -23.29 4.81 -3.05
C LEU A 11 -24.03 3.72 -3.83
N ILE A 12 -25.09 4.08 -4.56
CA ILE A 12 -25.83 3.13 -5.41
C ILE A 12 -24.94 2.61 -6.55
N ILE A 13 -24.23 3.50 -7.24
CA ILE A 13 -23.31 3.12 -8.33
C ILE A 13 -22.20 2.21 -7.79
N LEU A 14 -21.62 2.58 -6.64
CA LEU A 14 -20.60 1.77 -5.97
C LEU A 14 -21.16 0.39 -5.61
N ALA A 15 -22.38 0.33 -5.05
CA ALA A 15 -23.04 -0.94 -4.74
C ALA A 15 -23.23 -1.84 -5.97
N VAL A 16 -23.65 -1.26 -7.11
CA VAL A 16 -23.79 -2.01 -8.37
C VAL A 16 -22.43 -2.53 -8.86
N ILE A 17 -21.38 -1.71 -8.82
CA ILE A 17 -20.03 -2.14 -9.21
C ILE A 17 -19.52 -3.24 -8.27
N LEU A 18 -19.75 -3.15 -6.96
CA LEU A 18 -19.42 -4.23 -6.02
C LEU A 18 -20.19 -5.50 -6.31
N LEU A 19 -21.44 -5.41 -6.78
CA LEU A 19 -22.25 -6.58 -7.13
C LEU A 19 -21.73 -7.28 -8.40
N LEU A 20 -21.29 -6.50 -9.40
CA LEU A 20 -20.77 -7.03 -10.67
C LEU A 20 -19.33 -7.54 -10.55
N PHE A 21 -18.45 -6.77 -9.90
CA PHE A 21 -17.03 -7.08 -9.80
C PHE A 21 -16.68 -7.86 -8.53
N GLY A 22 -17.50 -7.76 -7.48
CA GLY A 22 -17.23 -8.34 -6.17
C GLY A 22 -16.40 -7.44 -5.25
N ALA A 23 -16.62 -7.57 -3.93
CA ALA A 23 -15.92 -6.78 -2.91
C ALA A 23 -14.40 -6.97 -2.89
N ALA A 24 -13.89 -8.10 -3.37
CA ALA A 24 -12.44 -8.39 -3.41
C ALA A 24 -11.72 -7.81 -4.63
N LYS A 25 -12.42 -7.54 -5.75
CA LYS A 25 -11.78 -7.13 -7.01
C LYS A 25 -11.54 -5.63 -7.10
N LEU A 26 -12.45 -4.81 -6.56
CA LEU A 26 -12.23 -3.36 -6.46
C LEU A 26 -10.96 -2.96 -5.69
N PRO A 27 -10.71 -3.46 -4.47
CA PRO A 27 -9.49 -3.12 -3.73
C PRO A 27 -8.23 -3.68 -4.39
N ALA A 28 -8.31 -4.85 -5.03
CA ALA A 28 -7.19 -5.42 -5.77
C ALA A 28 -6.80 -4.55 -6.97
N LEU A 29 -7.79 -4.10 -7.75
CA LEU A 29 -7.58 -3.19 -8.88
C LEU A 29 -7.10 -1.80 -8.43
N ALA A 30 -7.67 -1.27 -7.34
CA ALA A 30 -7.22 0.00 -6.77
C ALA A 30 -5.76 -0.09 -6.28
N LYS A 31 -5.35 -1.21 -5.69
CA LYS A 31 -3.99 -1.42 -5.21
C LYS A 31 -2.98 -1.49 -6.36
N SER A 32 -3.29 -2.22 -7.44
CA SER A 32 -2.39 -2.31 -8.61
C SER A 32 -2.34 -0.98 -9.39
N MET A 33 -3.48 -0.34 -9.64
CA MET A 33 -3.53 0.98 -10.27
C MET A 33 -2.85 2.06 -9.42
N GLY A 34 -3.02 2.00 -8.10
CA GLY A 34 -2.39 2.93 -7.16
C GLY A 34 -0.86 2.84 -7.15
N GLN A 35 -0.31 1.63 -7.28
CA GLN A 35 1.14 1.42 -7.42
C GLN A 35 1.66 2.06 -8.71
N SER A 36 1.04 1.80 -9.86
CA SER A 36 1.42 2.42 -11.14
C SER A 36 1.28 3.94 -11.11
N ALA A 37 0.19 4.46 -10.53
CA ALA A 37 -0.04 5.89 -10.41
C ALA A 37 0.97 6.57 -9.46
N ARG A 38 1.46 5.88 -8.42
CA ARG A 38 2.49 6.41 -7.51
C ARG A 38 3.84 6.54 -8.20
N VAL A 39 4.23 5.55 -9.00
CA VAL A 39 5.46 5.61 -9.81
C VAL A 39 5.38 6.74 -10.81
N PHE A 40 4.29 6.79 -11.60
CA PHE A 40 4.07 7.86 -12.58
C PHE A 40 4.02 9.26 -11.93
N LYS A 41 3.36 9.41 -10.77
CA LYS A 41 3.35 10.67 -10.01
C LYS A 41 4.76 11.06 -9.56
N GLY A 42 5.57 10.10 -9.10
CA GLY A 42 6.95 10.34 -8.68
C GLY A 42 7.83 10.83 -9.83
N GLU A 43 7.76 10.16 -10.98
CA GLU A 43 8.48 10.56 -12.20
C GLU A 43 8.00 11.93 -12.72
N MET A 44 6.68 12.14 -12.77
CA MET A 44 6.10 13.42 -13.18
C MET A 44 6.42 14.55 -12.21
N LYS A 45 6.56 14.26 -10.91
CA LYS A 45 6.95 15.24 -9.90
C LYS A 45 8.43 15.59 -10.01
N ALA A 46 9.31 14.61 -10.24
CA ALA A 46 10.71 14.87 -10.54
C ALA A 46 10.86 15.79 -11.76
N MET A 47 10.14 15.52 -12.85
CA MET A 47 10.15 16.38 -14.05
C MET A 47 9.64 17.80 -13.80
N LYS A 48 8.71 18.00 -12.85
CA LYS A 48 8.17 19.32 -12.49
C LYS A 48 9.01 20.05 -11.44
N ASP A 49 9.73 19.32 -10.61
CA ASP A 49 10.60 19.85 -9.56
C ASP A 49 12.02 20.16 -10.10
N GLU A 50 12.42 19.69 -11.29
CA GLU A 50 13.66 20.15 -11.95
C GLU A 50 13.61 21.65 -12.36
N ASP A 51 12.44 22.29 -12.30
CA ASP A 51 12.28 23.75 -12.45
C ASP A 51 12.31 24.52 -11.09
N VAL A 52 12.27 23.86 -9.92
CA VAL A 52 12.24 24.55 -8.60
C VAL A 52 12.88 23.69 -7.48
N PRO A 53 13.88 24.18 -6.72
CA PRO A 53 14.61 23.34 -5.76
C PRO A 53 13.71 22.79 -4.63
N ALA A 54 13.76 21.45 -4.56
CA ALA A 54 13.17 20.48 -3.63
C ALA A 54 12.61 20.95 -2.27
N SER A 55 11.42 20.44 -1.95
CA SER A 55 11.02 20.16 -0.57
C SER A 55 10.07 18.97 -0.46
N SER A 56 10.27 18.20 0.61
CA SER A 56 9.43 17.15 1.20
C SER A 56 9.57 15.72 0.65
N ASP A 57 10.64 15.07 1.12
CA ASP A 57 10.68 13.64 1.38
C ASP A 57 10.36 13.42 2.87
N THR A 58 9.15 12.95 3.18
CA THR A 58 8.79 12.26 4.45
C THR A 58 7.38 11.69 4.29
N ALA A 59 7.33 10.40 4.01
CA ALA A 59 6.29 9.50 4.52
C ALA A 59 6.74 8.05 4.27
N ALA A 60 7.66 7.59 5.13
CA ALA A 60 7.89 6.16 5.34
C ALA A 60 6.89 5.61 6.36
N SER A 61 6.55 4.34 6.18
CA SER A 61 6.11 3.36 7.19
C SER A 61 4.60 3.13 7.42
N VAL A 62 4.09 2.12 6.71
CA VAL A 62 3.30 0.97 7.21
C VAL A 62 3.29 -0.04 6.04
N GLU A 63 3.78 -1.27 6.10
CA GLU A 63 3.72 -2.27 7.16
C GLU A 63 4.68 -3.40 6.71
N SER A 64 5.64 -3.75 7.55
CA SER A 64 6.49 -4.93 7.36
C SER A 64 5.95 -5.99 8.31
N PRO A 65 5.46 -7.16 7.87
CA PRO A 65 5.09 -8.21 8.79
C PRO A 65 6.38 -8.87 9.30
N SER A 66 6.90 -8.34 10.41
CA SER A 66 7.83 -9.06 11.26
C SER A 66 7.12 -10.30 11.80
N ASN A 67 7.49 -11.47 11.28
CA ASN A 67 7.15 -12.76 11.88
C ASN A 67 8.27 -13.14 12.87
N PRO A 68 8.08 -13.05 14.20
CA PRO A 68 9.07 -13.50 15.17
C PRO A 68 8.79 -14.96 15.54
N ASP A 69 9.18 -15.87 14.64
CA ASP A 69 9.43 -17.28 14.93
C ASP A 69 10.83 -17.53 14.36
N ILE A 70 11.88 -17.84 15.11
CA ILE A 70 12.01 -19.00 15.98
C ILE A 70 13.08 -18.65 17.04
N ARG A 71 12.67 -18.59 18.31
CA ARG A 71 13.54 -19.03 19.41
C ARG A 71 13.64 -20.55 19.27
N SER A 72 14.74 -21.05 18.73
CA SER A 72 15.21 -22.42 18.97
C SER A 72 16.71 -22.36 19.11
N ASP A 73 17.09 -22.33 20.39
CA ASP A 73 18.19 -23.11 20.92
C ASP A 73 19.61 -22.78 20.43
N ALA A 74 20.08 -21.62 20.87
CA ALA A 74 21.48 -21.48 21.29
C ALA A 74 21.55 -21.80 22.79
N GLY A 75 21.63 -23.09 23.16
CA GLY A 75 21.55 -23.47 24.57
C GLY A 75 21.83 -24.93 24.96
N GLY A 76 22.83 -25.59 24.35
CA GLY A 76 23.35 -26.87 24.87
C GLY A 76 24.75 -27.19 24.29
N SER A 77 25.85 -26.73 24.87
CA SER A 77 26.45 -27.21 26.12
C SER A 77 26.53 -28.74 26.25
N ALA A 78 27.14 -29.45 25.30
CA ALA A 78 27.43 -30.90 25.50
C ALA A 78 28.46 -31.60 24.59
N ARG A 79 29.04 -31.00 23.53
CA ARG A 79 29.92 -31.77 22.63
C ARG A 79 31.11 -30.97 22.13
N ASP A 80 32.18 -30.87 22.93
CA ASP A 80 33.54 -30.95 22.39
C ASP A 80 34.58 -31.07 23.52
N THR A 81 34.54 -32.18 24.26
CA THR A 81 35.65 -32.54 25.17
C THR A 81 36.74 -33.27 24.39
N ARG A 82 37.72 -32.46 23.91
CA ARG A 82 39.18 -32.67 24.00
C ARG A 82 39.84 -33.93 23.34
N PRO A 83 41.18 -33.90 23.17
CA PRO A 83 41.92 -34.17 21.91
C PRO A 83 42.24 -35.63 21.59
#